data_AF-L8JJA7-F1
#
_entry.id   AF-L8JJA7-F1
#
_cell.length_a   1.000
_cell.length_b   1.000
_cell.length_c   1.000
_cell.angle_alpha   90.00
_cell.angle_beta   90.00
_cell.angle_gamma   90.00
#
_symmetry.space_group_name_H-M   'P 1'
#
loop_
_entity.id
_entity.type
_entity.pdbx_description
1 polymer ?
#
loop_
_entity_poly.entity_id
_entity_poly.type
_entity_poly.pdbx_seq_one_letter_code
_entity_poly.pdbx_strand_id
1 'polypeptide(L)'
;MKLQNVFIGVLCLACFTTVQAQSDKEQVQAAILDYVEGIYEVQPERIKRSVHPQLMKKGFWRPQDQSAYKDETVMTFDQLVELAGKWNAKGWLPEDAPKEIEIYDVLDKTAVAKLTAYWGVDYFHLAKYDDKWMITNVLWQSLPAQEKVAQND
;
A
#
# COMPACT_ATOMS: atom_id res chain seq x y z
N MET A 1 -69.14 -4.92 -34.03
CA MET A 1 -68.40 -4.67 -32.77
C MET A 1 -67.26 -5.67 -32.66
N LYS A 2 -66.00 -5.22 -32.74
CA LYS A 2 -64.81 -6.05 -32.51
C LYS A 2 -64.26 -5.72 -31.12
N LEU A 3 -64.12 -6.73 -30.26
CA LEU A 3 -63.44 -6.60 -28.97
C LEU A 3 -61.93 -6.85 -29.20
N GLN A 4 -61.08 -5.90 -28.79
CA GLN A 4 -59.62 -6.06 -28.79
C GLN A 4 -59.16 -6.57 -27.42
N ASN A 5 -58.47 -7.72 -27.43
CA ASN A 5 -57.79 -8.26 -26.26
C ASN A 5 -56.53 -7.43 -25.97
N VAL A 6 -56.43 -6.91 -24.76
CA VAL A 6 -55.23 -6.23 -24.24
C VAL A 6 -54.34 -7.30 -23.59
N PHE A 7 -53.16 -7.54 -24.16
CA PHE A 7 -52.09 -8.29 -23.51
C PHE A 7 -51.17 -7.30 -22.79
N ILE A 8 -51.17 -7.34 -21.45
CA ILE A 8 -50.19 -6.61 -20.63
C ILE A 8 -48.95 -7.49 -20.51
N GLY A 9 -47.88 -7.13 -21.22
CA GLY A 9 -46.56 -7.72 -21.04
C GLY A 9 -45.79 -6.94 -19.99
N VAL A 10 -45.57 -7.52 -18.81
CA VAL A 10 -44.65 -6.99 -17.80
C VAL A 10 -43.23 -7.36 -18.22
N LEU A 11 -42.46 -6.35 -18.64
CA LEU A 11 -41.03 -6.48 -18.96
C LEU A 11 -40.22 -6.29 -17.67
N CYS A 12 -39.86 -7.38 -17.00
CA CYS A 12 -38.90 -7.36 -15.90
C CYS A 12 -37.49 -7.13 -16.45
N LEU A 13 -36.98 -5.90 -16.30
CA LEU A 13 -35.58 -5.56 -16.59
C LEU A 13 -34.71 -6.02 -15.41
N ALA A 14 -34.03 -7.15 -15.55
CA ALA A 14 -33.05 -7.60 -14.56
C ALA A 14 -31.76 -6.77 -14.70
N CYS A 15 -31.54 -5.83 -13.78
CA CYS A 15 -30.27 -5.13 -13.64
C CYS A 15 -29.23 -6.10 -13.06
N PHE A 16 -28.44 -6.73 -13.93
CA PHE A 16 -27.24 -7.44 -13.50
C PHE A 16 -26.15 -6.41 -13.18
N THR A 17 -25.96 -6.10 -11.90
CA THR A 17 -24.76 -5.40 -11.44
C THR A 17 -23.61 -6.40 -11.47
N THR A 18 -22.75 -6.33 -12.48
CA THR A 18 -21.49 -7.08 -12.48
C THR A 18 -20.57 -6.47 -11.44
N VAL A 19 -20.46 -7.10 -10.26
CA VAL A 19 -19.35 -6.85 -9.35
C VAL A 19 -18.10 -7.35 -10.04
N GLN A 20 -17.31 -6.43 -10.60
CA GLN A 20 -16.00 -6.75 -11.17
C GLN A 20 -15.10 -7.17 -10.00
N ALA A 21 -14.79 -8.46 -9.87
CA ALA A 21 -13.81 -8.91 -8.90
C ALA A 21 -12.43 -8.33 -9.29
N GLN A 22 -11.78 -7.64 -8.35
CA GLN A 22 -10.41 -7.15 -8.56
C GLN A 22 -9.45 -8.34 -8.65
N SER A 23 -8.50 -8.25 -9.58
CA SER A 23 -7.39 -9.21 -9.66
C SER A 23 -6.54 -9.15 -8.39
N ASP A 24 -5.85 -10.25 -8.08
CA ASP A 24 -4.95 -10.28 -6.91
C ASP A 24 -3.85 -9.24 -6.97
N LYS A 25 -3.36 -8.94 -8.19
CA LYS A 25 -2.39 -7.87 -8.39
C LYS A 25 -2.95 -6.49 -8.00
N GLU A 26 -4.20 -6.19 -8.36
CA GLU A 26 -4.85 -4.93 -7.97
C GLU A 26 -5.08 -4.85 -6.46
N GLN A 27 -5.45 -5.96 -5.82
CA GLN A 27 -5.64 -6.00 -4.37
C GLN A 27 -4.33 -5.88 -3.58
N VAL A 28 -3.24 -6.50 -4.06
CA VAL A 28 -1.88 -6.31 -3.52
C VAL A 28 -1.47 -4.84 -3.65
N GLN A 29 -1.68 -4.25 -4.83
CA GLN A 29 -1.39 -2.82 -5.05
C GLN A 29 -2.19 -1.93 -4.10
N ALA A 30 -3.48 -2.21 -3.91
CA ALA A 30 -4.34 -1.46 -3.00
C ALA A 30 -3.87 -1.56 -1.54
N ALA A 31 -3.45 -2.74 -1.08
CA ALA A 31 -2.91 -2.91 0.29
C ALA A 31 -1.63 -2.07 0.51
N ILE A 32 -0.73 -2.05 -0.48
CA ILE A 32 0.50 -1.23 -0.40
C ILE A 32 0.18 0.26 -0.48
N LEU A 33 -0.79 0.65 -1.31
CA LEU A 33 -1.24 2.03 -1.41
C LEU A 33 -1.85 2.50 -0.08
N ASP A 34 -2.67 1.68 0.56
CA ASP A 34 -3.21 1.95 1.89
C ASP A 34 -2.11 2.13 2.94
N TYR A 35 -1.03 1.35 2.85
CA TYR A 35 0.10 1.48 3.75
C TYR A 35 0.80 2.85 3.60
N VAL A 36 1.15 3.27 2.38
CA VAL A 36 1.86 4.54 2.17
C VAL A 36 0.95 5.75 2.38
N GLU A 37 -0.28 5.72 1.89
CA GLU A 37 -1.25 6.81 2.06
C GLU A 37 -1.73 6.90 3.51
N GLY A 38 -1.79 5.79 4.24
CA GLY A 38 -2.07 5.80 5.68
C GLY A 38 -1.06 6.65 6.47
N ILE A 39 0.21 6.61 6.06
CA ILE A 39 1.29 7.40 6.68
C ILE A 39 1.28 8.83 6.16
N TYR A 40 1.15 9.03 4.85
CA TYR A 40 1.18 10.36 4.22
C TYR A 40 -0.03 11.22 4.60
N GLU A 41 -1.23 10.63 4.61
CA GLU A 41 -2.49 11.34 4.85
C GLU A 41 -2.93 11.32 6.31
N VAL A 42 -2.09 10.78 7.20
CA VAL A 42 -2.33 10.71 8.64
C VAL A 42 -3.59 9.90 9.00
N GLN A 43 -3.75 8.73 8.36
CA GLN A 43 -4.92 7.87 8.47
C GLN A 43 -4.54 6.48 9.00
N PRO A 44 -4.40 6.31 10.33
CA PRO A 44 -3.97 5.05 10.95
C PRO A 44 -4.91 3.86 10.65
N GLU A 45 -6.18 4.11 10.36
CA GLU A 45 -7.15 3.07 9.97
C GLU A 45 -6.77 2.39 8.64
N ARG A 46 -6.04 3.07 7.76
CA ARG A 46 -5.52 2.45 6.53
C ARG A 46 -4.47 1.38 6.83
N ILE A 47 -3.59 1.63 7.81
CA ILE A 47 -2.63 0.63 8.30
C ILE A 47 -3.35 -0.60 8.86
N LYS A 48 -4.37 -0.38 9.69
CA LYS A 48 -5.13 -1.48 10.32
C LYS A 48 -5.82 -2.38 9.30
N ARG A 49 -6.23 -1.85 8.15
CA ARG A 49 -6.85 -2.67 7.10
C ARG A 49 -5.83 -3.34 6.18
N SER A 50 -4.63 -2.80 5.97
CA SER A 50 -3.67 -3.33 5.00
C SER A 50 -2.52 -4.13 5.60
N VAL A 51 -2.27 -4.02 6.91
CA VAL A 51 -1.13 -4.65 7.58
C VAL A 51 -1.60 -5.69 8.59
N HIS A 52 -1.00 -6.88 8.56
CA HIS A 52 -1.33 -7.95 9.49
C HIS A 52 -0.84 -7.58 10.92
N PRO A 53 -1.61 -7.85 11.99
CA PRO A 53 -1.21 -7.50 13.36
C PRO A 53 0.12 -8.15 13.83
N GLN A 54 0.49 -9.28 13.25
CA GLN A 54 1.79 -9.95 13.50
C GLN A 54 2.91 -9.46 12.56
N LEU A 55 2.87 -8.19 12.16
CA LEU A 55 3.88 -7.56 11.31
C LEU A 55 5.31 -7.80 11.81
N MET A 56 6.19 -8.20 10.89
CA MET A 56 7.63 -8.13 11.09
C MET A 56 8.21 -7.00 10.23
N LYS A 57 8.44 -5.82 10.82
CA LYS A 57 9.07 -4.69 10.14
C LYS A 57 10.41 -4.36 10.75
N LYS A 58 11.45 -4.32 9.92
CA LYS A 58 12.79 -3.91 10.32
C LYS A 58 13.54 -3.22 9.20
N GLY A 59 14.56 -2.43 9.54
CA GLY A 59 15.31 -1.73 8.51
C GLY A 59 16.37 -0.78 9.00
N PHE A 60 17.00 -0.12 8.03
CA PHE A 60 18.21 0.66 8.21
C PHE A 60 17.96 2.10 7.79
N TRP A 61 18.08 3.02 8.75
CA TRP A 61 17.94 4.43 8.46
C TRP A 61 19.30 5.11 8.46
N ARG A 62 19.43 6.18 7.68
CA ARG A 62 20.57 7.08 7.75
C ARG A 62 20.11 8.54 7.72
N PRO A 63 20.77 9.43 8.49
CA PRO A 63 20.62 10.87 8.31
C PRO A 63 21.01 11.29 6.89
N GLN A 64 20.34 12.29 6.35
CA GLN A 64 20.62 12.78 4.99
C GLN A 64 22.05 13.35 4.86
N ASP A 65 22.60 13.89 5.95
CA ASP A 65 23.94 14.45 6.05
C ASP A 65 25.04 13.40 6.34
N GLN A 66 24.68 12.13 6.52
CA GLN A 66 25.61 11.05 6.86
C GLN A 66 25.59 9.92 5.83
N SER A 67 26.77 9.38 5.51
CA SER A 67 26.90 8.21 4.63
C SER A 67 26.61 6.90 5.35
N ALA A 68 26.88 6.82 6.66
CA ALA A 68 26.72 5.62 7.45
C ALA A 68 25.26 5.41 7.88
N TYR A 69 24.77 4.18 7.71
CA TYR A 69 23.51 3.72 8.31
C TYR A 69 23.66 3.56 9.82
N LYS A 70 22.56 3.78 10.53
CA LYS A 70 22.43 3.38 11.94
C LYS A 70 22.12 1.88 12.03
N ASP A 71 22.18 1.37 13.26
CA ASP A 71 21.82 -0.02 13.57
C ASP A 71 20.39 -0.35 13.12
N GLU A 72 20.16 -1.65 12.90
CA GLU A 72 18.84 -2.17 12.52
C GLU A 72 17.78 -1.74 13.54
N THR A 73 16.70 -1.17 13.04
CA THR A 73 15.53 -0.80 13.83
C THR A 73 14.40 -1.78 13.57
N VAL A 74 13.60 -2.06 14.60
CA VAL A 74 12.38 -2.88 14.50
C VAL A 74 11.17 -2.01 14.82
N MET A 75 10.06 -2.24 14.12
CA MET A 75 8.80 -1.54 14.33
C MET A 75 7.65 -2.55 14.42
N THR A 76 6.88 -2.49 15.50
CA THR A 76 5.68 -3.33 15.67
C THR A 76 4.50 -2.76 14.89
N PHE A 77 3.44 -3.55 14.75
CA PHE A 77 2.18 -3.10 14.17
C PHE A 77 1.62 -1.86 14.90
N ASP A 78 1.53 -1.89 16.23
CA ASP A 78 0.99 -0.77 17.01
C ASP A 78 1.84 0.51 16.85
N GLN A 79 3.16 0.37 16.81
CA GLN A 79 4.07 1.49 16.54
C GLN A 79 3.88 2.06 15.14
N LEU A 80 3.63 1.22 14.13
CA LEU A 80 3.32 1.66 12.77
C LEU A 80 1.97 2.39 12.70
N VAL A 81 0.95 1.89 13.40
CA VAL A 81 -0.36 2.56 13.51
C VAL A 81 -0.20 3.93 14.18
N GLU A 82 0.57 4.01 15.27
CA GLU A 82 0.85 5.28 15.96
C GLU A 82 1.63 6.24 15.04
N LEU A 83 2.64 5.74 14.32
CA LEU A 83 3.42 6.51 13.35
C LEU A 83 2.51 7.12 12.28
N ALA A 84 1.62 6.31 11.69
CA ALA A 84 0.67 6.77 10.69
C ALA A 84 -0.25 7.88 11.23
N GLY A 85 -0.56 7.89 12.53
CA GLY A 85 -1.34 8.96 13.15
C GLY A 85 -0.59 10.29 13.38
N LYS A 86 0.72 10.36 13.15
CA LYS A 86 1.51 11.56 13.49
C LYS A 86 2.58 11.98 12.49
N TRP A 87 3.04 11.09 11.59
CA TRP A 87 4.24 11.31 10.76
C TRP A 87 4.17 12.59 9.91
N ASN A 88 3.02 12.82 9.25
CA ASN A 88 2.76 14.02 8.45
C ASN A 88 1.71 14.96 9.10
N ALA A 89 1.52 14.93 10.42
CA ALA A 89 0.48 15.73 11.09
C ALA A 89 0.64 17.26 10.90
N LYS A 90 1.84 17.73 10.53
CA LYS A 90 2.12 19.13 10.22
C LYS A 90 1.99 19.47 8.72
N GLY A 91 1.66 18.52 7.86
CA GLY A 91 1.51 18.73 6.42
C GLY A 91 2.82 19.18 5.75
N TRP A 92 3.96 18.64 6.17
CA TRP A 92 5.26 19.04 5.65
C TRP A 92 5.65 18.27 4.38
N LEU A 93 5.00 17.13 4.14
CA LEU A 93 5.25 16.29 2.98
C LEU A 93 4.85 17.03 1.68
N PRO A 94 5.71 17.07 0.66
CA PRO A 94 5.36 17.58 -0.66
C PRO A 94 4.20 16.81 -1.31
N GLU A 95 3.36 17.50 -2.10
CA GLU A 95 2.23 16.87 -2.81
C GLU A 95 2.67 15.81 -3.83
N ASP A 96 3.87 15.96 -4.38
CA ASP A 96 4.51 15.07 -5.34
C ASP A 96 5.43 14.03 -4.69
N ALA A 97 5.32 13.83 -3.36
CA ALA A 97 6.09 12.82 -2.66
C ALA A 97 5.92 11.44 -3.29
N PRO A 98 7.02 10.67 -3.49
CA PRO A 98 6.97 9.42 -4.24
C PRO A 98 6.11 8.37 -3.53
N LYS A 99 5.41 7.56 -4.33
CA LYS A 99 4.65 6.39 -3.90
C LYS A 99 4.63 5.32 -5.00
N GLU A 100 5.80 5.05 -5.57
CA GLU A 100 5.96 4.15 -6.71
C GLU A 100 5.94 2.70 -6.23
N ILE A 101 5.04 1.88 -6.80
CA ILE A 101 4.86 0.48 -6.41
C ILE A 101 5.29 -0.42 -7.57
N GLU A 102 6.19 -1.36 -7.28
CA GLU A 102 6.61 -2.42 -8.20
C GLU A 102 6.22 -3.77 -7.61
N ILE A 103 5.36 -4.52 -8.29
CA ILE A 103 4.94 -5.86 -7.87
C ILE A 103 5.79 -6.87 -8.63
N TYR A 104 6.55 -7.69 -7.91
CA TYR A 104 7.48 -8.66 -8.50
C TYR A 104 6.83 -10.01 -8.78
N ASP A 105 6.01 -10.50 -7.85
CA ASP A 105 5.33 -11.78 -8.00
C ASP A 105 4.02 -11.82 -7.21
N VAL A 106 3.04 -12.55 -7.73
CA VAL A 106 1.74 -12.80 -7.11
C VAL A 106 1.32 -14.24 -7.39
N LEU A 107 1.20 -15.02 -6.32
CA LEU A 107 0.63 -16.37 -6.30
C LEU A 107 -0.73 -16.34 -5.58
N ASP A 108 -1.41 -17.48 -5.48
CA ASP A 108 -2.75 -17.58 -4.88
C ASP A 108 -2.84 -17.07 -3.44
N LYS A 109 -1.74 -17.15 -2.68
CA LYS A 109 -1.68 -16.83 -1.24
C LYS A 109 -0.55 -15.90 -0.82
N THR A 110 0.40 -15.61 -1.70
CA THR A 110 1.60 -14.81 -1.37
C THR A 110 1.95 -13.84 -2.49
N ALA A 111 2.50 -12.69 -2.14
CA ALA A 111 3.02 -11.73 -3.10
C ALA A 111 4.28 -11.02 -2.57
N VAL A 112 5.12 -10.55 -3.50
CA VAL A 112 6.33 -9.77 -3.21
C VAL A 112 6.29 -8.48 -4.01
N ALA A 113 6.60 -7.37 -3.35
CA ALA A 113 6.58 -6.04 -3.97
C ALA A 113 7.62 -5.11 -3.35
N LYS A 114 7.86 -3.99 -4.01
CA LYS A 114 8.68 -2.87 -3.56
C LYS A 114 7.86 -1.59 -3.61
N LEU A 115 8.05 -0.72 -2.64
CA LEU A 115 7.61 0.68 -2.65
C LEU A 115 8.81 1.60 -2.57
N THR A 116 8.86 2.58 -3.47
CA THR A 116 9.69 3.78 -3.32
C THR A 116 8.82 4.90 -2.75
N ALA A 117 9.14 5.33 -1.53
CA ALA A 117 8.46 6.38 -0.80
C ALA A 117 9.44 7.48 -0.37
N TYR A 118 8.94 8.56 0.22
CA TYR A 118 9.70 9.73 0.61
C TYR A 118 10.81 9.38 1.60
N TRP A 119 10.54 8.44 2.52
CA TRP A 119 11.52 7.99 3.49
C TRP A 119 12.58 7.06 2.91
N GLY A 120 12.34 6.44 1.74
CA GLY A 120 13.21 5.42 1.15
C GLY A 120 12.47 4.28 0.48
N VAL A 121 13.02 3.07 0.59
CA VAL A 121 12.52 1.87 -0.08
C VAL A 121 12.03 0.86 0.95
N ASP A 122 10.83 0.34 0.74
CA ASP A 122 10.26 -0.79 1.48
C ASP A 122 10.14 -2.00 0.54
N TYR A 123 10.64 -3.16 0.96
CA TYR A 123 10.33 -4.45 0.35
C TYR A 123 9.29 -5.19 1.18
N PHE A 124 8.23 -5.63 0.52
CA PHE A 124 7.08 -6.28 1.14
C PHE A 124 7.03 -7.76 0.84
N HIS A 125 6.68 -8.53 1.87
CA HIS A 125 5.97 -9.79 1.66
C HIS A 125 4.52 -9.60 2.12
N LEU A 126 3.59 -10.03 1.26
CA LEU A 126 2.17 -10.03 1.55
C LEU A 126 1.64 -11.46 1.55
N ALA A 127 0.61 -11.70 2.35
CA ALA A 127 -0.15 -12.95 2.34
C ALA A 127 -1.65 -12.68 2.32
N LYS A 128 -2.41 -13.64 1.80
CA LYS A 128 -3.87 -13.56 1.70
C LYS A 128 -4.55 -14.28 2.86
N TYR A 129 -5.24 -13.54 3.71
CA TYR A 129 -6.02 -14.01 4.85
C TYR A 129 -7.50 -13.76 4.62
N ASP A 130 -8.35 -14.78 4.67
CA ASP A 130 -9.80 -14.65 4.45
C ASP A 130 -10.14 -13.81 3.20
N ASP A 131 -9.48 -14.16 2.09
CA ASP A 131 -9.54 -13.47 0.78
C ASP A 131 -9.09 -12.00 0.76
N LYS A 132 -8.42 -11.55 1.82
CA LYS A 132 -7.84 -10.20 1.94
C LYS A 132 -6.32 -10.24 1.90
N TRP A 133 -5.73 -9.48 0.99
CA TRP A 133 -4.28 -9.27 0.95
C TRP A 133 -3.82 -8.36 2.08
N MET A 134 -2.81 -8.80 2.83
CA MET A 134 -2.24 -8.05 3.94
C MET A 134 -0.71 -8.11 3.92
N ILE A 135 -0.07 -7.00 4.27
CA ILE A 135 1.38 -6.91 4.45
C ILE A 135 1.77 -7.63 5.75
N THR A 136 2.70 -8.58 5.65
CA THR A 136 3.16 -9.39 6.80
C THR A 136 4.60 -9.10 7.17
N ASN A 137 5.44 -8.76 6.19
CA ASN A 137 6.84 -8.40 6.42
C ASN A 137 7.20 -7.13 5.65
N VAL A 138 8.04 -6.30 6.27
CA VAL A 138 8.63 -5.11 5.65
C VAL A 138 10.12 -5.04 5.98
N LEU A 139 10.97 -5.13 4.96
CA LEU A 139 12.38 -4.77 5.08
C LEU A 139 12.58 -3.41 4.43
N TRP A 140 13.06 -2.42 5.18
CA TRP A 140 13.17 -1.06 4.67
C TRP A 140 14.56 -0.46 4.78
N GLN A 141 14.85 0.53 3.92
CA GLN A 141 16.02 1.39 4.07
C GLN A 141 15.74 2.83 3.63
N SER A 142 16.42 3.80 4.23
CA SER A 142 16.52 5.16 3.68
C SER A 142 17.20 5.16 2.31
N LEU A 143 16.93 6.16 1.46
CA LEU A 143 17.61 6.28 0.16
C LEU A 143 19.14 6.27 0.32
N PRO A 144 19.90 5.60 -0.57
CA PRO A 144 21.36 5.61 -0.55
C PRO A 144 21.92 7.03 -0.59
N ALA A 145 23.18 7.20 -0.15
CA ALA A 145 23.89 8.45 -0.35
C ALA A 145 23.88 8.77 -1.84
N GLN A 146 23.48 9.99 -2.21
CA GLN A 146 23.82 10.48 -3.54
C GLN A 146 25.34 10.44 -3.60
N GLU A 147 25.89 9.60 -4.47
CA GLU A 147 27.29 9.69 -4.81
C GLU A 147 27.52 11.12 -5.29
N LYS A 148 28.41 11.85 -4.61
CA LYS A 148 28.94 13.07 -5.19
C LYS A 148 29.71 12.60 -6.41
N VAL A 149 29.07 12.65 -7.59
CA VAL A 149 29.77 12.49 -8.86
C VAL A 149 30.89 13.51 -8.79
N ALA A 150 32.13 13.04 -8.73
CA ALA A 150 33.28 13.92 -8.82
C ALA A 150 33.11 14.67 -10.13
N GLN A 151 32.76 15.96 -10.04
CA GLN A 151 32.93 16.87 -11.15
C GLN A 151 34.43 16.90 -11.39
N ASN A 152 34.87 16.11 -12.37
CA ASN A 152 36.18 16.27 -12.96
C ASN A 152 36.12 17.58 -13.74
N ASP A 153 36.55 18.66 -13.08
CA ASP A 153 36.98 19.90 -13.75
C ASP A 153 38.18 19.63 -14.67
#